data_AF-A0A1W6UVE5-F1
#
_entry.id   AF-A0A1W6UVE5-F1
#
_cell.length_a   1.000
_cell.length_b   1.000
_cell.length_c   1.000
_cell.angle_alpha   90.00
_cell.angle_beta   90.00
_cell.angle_gamma   90.00
#
_symmetry.space_group_name_H-M   'P 1'
#
loop_
_entity.id
_entity.type
_entity.pdbx_description
1 polymer ?
#
loop_
_entity_poly.entity_id
_entity_poly.type
_entity_poly.pdbx_seq_one_letter_code
_entity_poly.pdbx_strand_id
1 'polypeptide(L)'
;MREYIWVEEGAVKESGHKLCDPIPFTSDKKPVRLWTLVHFRNQAIVPPANLPLVHRDTAILEDISHDWSIRQGHLIYRGQYAEGGIWLAVEFDS
;
A
#
# COMPACT_ATOMS: atom_id res chain seq x y z
N MET A 1 0.71 4.31 14.76
CA MET A 1 -0.57 3.59 14.51
C MET A 1 -0.52 2.94 13.13
N ARG A 2 -1.26 1.86 12.86
CA ARG A 2 -1.26 1.19 11.56
C ARG A 2 -2.67 0.91 11.06
N GLU A 3 -2.91 1.17 9.78
CA GLU A 3 -4.14 0.83 9.06
C GLU A 3 -3.81 -0.06 7.87
N TYR A 4 -4.75 -0.92 7.48
CA TYR A 4 -4.61 -1.80 6.31
C TYR A 4 -5.60 -1.38 5.23
N ILE A 5 -5.10 -1.29 3.99
CA ILE A 5 -5.88 -0.86 2.82
C ILE A 5 -5.72 -1.91 1.74
N TRP A 6 -6.83 -2.40 1.20
CA TRP A 6 -6.81 -3.24 0.01
C TRP A 6 -6.70 -2.37 -1.23
N VAL A 7 -5.82 -2.75 -2.14
CA VAL A 7 -5.65 -2.09 -3.44
C VAL A 7 -5.94 -3.09 -4.53
N GLU A 8 -6.90 -2.75 -5.38
CA GLU A 8 -7.21 -3.54 -6.56
C GLU A 8 -6.06 -3.50 -7.57
N GLU A 9 -6.07 -4.47 -8.48
CA GLU A 9 -5.10 -4.51 -9.56
C GLU A 9 -5.16 -3.26 -10.44
N GLY A 10 -4.00 -2.64 -10.67
CA GLY A 10 -3.89 -1.47 -11.54
C GLY A 10 -4.13 -1.79 -13.01
N ALA A 11 -4.78 -0.88 -13.73
CA ALA A 11 -5.24 -1.10 -15.11
C ALA A 11 -4.15 -0.88 -16.18
N VAL A 12 -3.12 -0.08 -15.90
CA VAL A 12 -2.13 0.36 -16.91
C VAL A 12 -0.71 0.10 -16.43
N LYS A 13 0.11 -0.53 -17.30
CA LYS A 13 1.54 -0.75 -17.05
C LYS A 13 2.35 0.37 -17.71
N GLU A 14 2.96 1.23 -16.90
CA GLU A 14 3.90 2.25 -17.36
C GLU A 14 5.28 1.95 -16.79
N SER A 15 6.31 1.87 -17.65
CA SER A 15 7.71 1.65 -17.24
C SER A 15 7.94 0.45 -16.29
N GLY A 16 7.10 -0.59 -16.39
CA GLY A 16 7.19 -1.80 -15.55
C GLY A 16 6.36 -1.76 -14.26
N HIS A 17 5.70 -0.64 -13.95
CA HIS A 17 4.84 -0.46 -12.78
C HIS A 17 3.36 -0.43 -13.20
N LYS A 18 2.46 -0.96 -12.37
CA LYS A 18 1.01 -0.82 -12.57
C LYS A 18 0.50 0.42 -11.85
N LEU A 19 -0.22 1.28 -12.56
CA LEU A 19 -0.91 2.41 -11.95
C LEU A 19 -2.23 1.91 -11.37
N CYS A 20 -2.33 1.95 -10.04
CA CYS A 20 -3.57 1.66 -9.34
C CYS A 20 -4.47 2.90 -9.36
N ASP A 21 -5.79 2.70 -9.33
CA ASP A 21 -6.72 3.80 -9.17
C ASP A 21 -6.46 4.53 -7.85
N PRO A 22 -6.61 5.87 -7.80
CA PRO A 22 -6.50 6.62 -6.56
C PRO A 22 -7.45 6.08 -5.49
N ILE A 23 -6.93 5.78 -4.31
CA ILE A 23 -7.72 5.23 -3.21
C ILE A 23 -8.13 6.38 -2.29
N PRO A 24 -9.41 6.56 -1.95
CA PRO A 24 -9.82 7.54 -0.96
C PRO A 24 -9.04 7.35 0.36
N PHE A 25 -8.40 8.41 0.83
CA PHE A 25 -7.59 8.39 2.03
C PHE A 25 -8.17 9.37 3.04
N THR A 26 -8.98 8.84 3.96
CA THR A 26 -9.80 9.63 4.90
C THR A 26 -9.13 9.89 6.24
N SER A 27 -7.88 9.46 6.43
CA SER A 27 -7.16 9.68 7.68
C SER A 27 -6.64 11.12 7.72
N ASP A 28 -7.00 11.84 8.79
CA ASP A 28 -6.48 13.19 9.06
C ASP A 28 -5.00 13.18 9.51
N LYS A 29 -4.46 11.98 9.80
CA LYS A 29 -3.07 11.82 10.21
C LYS A 29 -2.16 11.69 9.00
N LYS A 30 -0.97 12.27 9.11
CA LYS A 30 0.06 12.14 8.08
C LYS A 30 0.66 10.73 8.12
N PRO A 31 0.56 9.94 7.03
CA PRO A 31 1.26 8.66 6.95
C PRO A 31 2.77 8.90 6.80
N VAL A 32 3.56 8.04 7.43
CA VAL A 32 5.02 8.11 7.43
C VAL A 32 5.67 6.94 6.71
N ARG A 33 5.00 5.80 6.64
CA ARG A 33 5.46 4.62 5.89
C ARG A 33 4.29 3.92 5.23
N LEU A 34 4.57 3.32 4.09
CA LEU A 34 3.65 2.43 3.42
C LEU A 34 4.39 1.14 3.10
N TRP A 35 3.74 0.02 3.41
CA TRP A 35 4.30 -1.30 3.24
C TRP A 35 3.42 -2.14 2.34
N THR A 36 4.03 -2.84 1.39
CA THR A 36 3.36 -3.81 0.54
C THR A 36 3.47 -5.20 1.14
N LEU A 37 2.32 -5.83 1.38
CA LEU A 37 2.25 -7.13 2.05
C LEU A 37 2.23 -8.26 1.01
N VAL A 38 3.40 -8.62 0.50
CA VAL A 38 3.58 -9.51 -0.67
C VAL A 38 2.85 -10.87 -0.55
N HIS A 39 2.64 -11.38 0.66
CA HIS A 39 1.95 -12.64 0.92
C HIS A 39 0.43 -12.50 1.14
N PHE A 40 -0.07 -11.27 1.29
CA PHE A 40 -1.50 -10.98 1.50
C PHE A 40 -2.15 -10.54 0.20
N ARG A 41 -2.43 -11.53 -0.66
CA ARG A 41 -2.97 -11.38 -2.02
C ARG A 41 -4.46 -11.67 -2.15
N ASN A 42 -5.16 -11.82 -1.02
CA ASN A 42 -6.58 -12.14 -1.00
C ASN A 42 -7.31 -11.10 -0.14
N GLN A 43 -8.23 -10.36 -0.75
CA GLN A 43 -9.03 -9.34 -0.09
C GLN A 43 -9.80 -9.88 1.12
N ALA A 44 -10.23 -11.15 1.07
CA ALA A 44 -10.96 -11.77 2.18
C ALA A 44 -10.07 -12.10 3.39
N ILE A 45 -8.74 -12.09 3.22
CA ILE A 45 -7.78 -12.42 4.28
C ILE A 45 -7.11 -11.12 4.74
N VAL A 46 -7.73 -10.48 5.73
CA VAL A 46 -7.23 -9.24 6.32
C VAL A 46 -5.93 -9.52 7.10
N PRO A 47 -4.86 -8.72 6.91
CA PRO A 47 -3.64 -8.86 7.69
C PRO A 47 -3.86 -8.67 9.20
N PRO A 48 -3.18 -9.43 10.06
CA PRO A 48 -3.33 -9.27 11.50
C PRO A 48 -2.73 -7.95 11.99
N ALA A 49 -3.35 -7.32 12.99
CA ALA A 49 -2.91 -6.02 13.54
C ALA A 49 -1.44 -6.00 13.99
N ASN A 50 -0.96 -7.13 14.51
CA ASN A 50 0.40 -7.33 15.03
C ASN A 50 1.36 -7.99 14.03
N LEU A 51 1.04 -8.00 12.73
CA LEU A 51 1.93 -8.53 11.70
C LEU A 51 3.32 -7.84 11.79
N PRO A 52 4.43 -8.57 12.02
CA PRO A 52 5.75 -7.95 11.95
C PRO A 52 6.03 -7.48 10.52
N LEU A 53 6.46 -6.23 10.35
CA LEU A 53 6.84 -5.67 9.05
C LEU A 53 8.36 -5.53 9.00
N VAL A 54 8.99 -6.39 8.19
CA VAL A 54 10.44 -6.43 7.99
C VAL A 54 10.69 -6.38 6.48
N HIS A 55 11.42 -5.35 6.04
CA HIS A 55 11.67 -5.11 4.62
C HIS A 55 12.37 -6.32 3.97
N ARG A 56 11.80 -6.83 2.86
CA ARG A 56 12.26 -8.00 2.09
C ARG A 56 12.13 -9.35 2.79
N ASP A 57 11.53 -9.39 3.98
CA ASP A 57 11.20 -10.62 4.68
C ASP A 57 9.69 -10.81 4.67
N THR A 58 8.95 -10.01 5.46
CA THR A 58 7.49 -10.11 5.54
C THR A 58 6.74 -9.09 4.69
N ALA A 59 7.40 -7.99 4.31
CA ALA A 59 6.81 -6.91 3.53
C ALA A 59 7.87 -6.13 2.74
N ILE A 60 7.44 -5.34 1.76
CA ILE A 60 8.27 -4.35 1.07
C ILE A 60 7.96 -2.98 1.66
N LEU A 61 8.99 -2.16 1.87
CA LEU A 61 8.86 -0.79 2.34
C LEU A 61 8.91 0.07 1.10
N GLU A 62 7.85 0.81 0.83
CA GLU A 62 7.68 1.59 -0.39
C GLU A 62 8.24 3.00 -0.20
N ASP A 63 8.88 3.50 -1.25
CA ASP A 63 9.49 4.83 -1.24
C ASP A 63 8.42 5.92 -1.38
N ILE A 64 8.50 6.93 -0.49
CA ILE A 64 7.58 8.06 -0.52
C ILE A 64 7.93 9.00 -1.67
N SER A 65 6.91 9.36 -2.46
CA SER A 65 6.97 10.14 -3.71
C SER A 65 7.21 9.29 -4.96
N HIS A 66 8.08 8.28 -4.90
CA HIS A 66 8.30 7.37 -6.04
C HIS A 66 7.16 6.36 -6.15
N ASP A 67 7.01 5.52 -5.13
CA ASP A 67 6.07 4.39 -5.14
C ASP A 67 4.68 4.82 -4.65
N TRP A 68 4.60 5.80 -3.76
CA TRP A 68 3.32 6.29 -3.26
C TRP A 68 3.31 7.75 -2.82
N SER A 69 2.13 8.37 -2.76
CA SER A 69 1.94 9.70 -2.19
C SER A 69 0.49 9.95 -1.80
N ILE A 70 0.24 10.88 -0.86
CA ILE A 70 -1.10 11.40 -0.58
C ILE A 70 -1.30 12.72 -1.33
N ARG A 71 -2.34 12.83 -2.15
CA ARG A 71 -2.70 14.05 -2.88
C ARG A 71 -4.21 14.22 -2.90
N GLN A 72 -4.69 15.41 -2.58
CA GLN A 72 -6.11 15.77 -2.67
C GLN A 72 -7.05 14.73 -2.01
N GLY A 73 -6.69 14.25 -0.82
CA GLY A 73 -7.48 13.26 -0.07
C GLY A 73 -7.43 11.83 -0.64
N HIS A 74 -6.49 11.53 -1.53
CA HIS A 74 -6.32 10.19 -2.11
C HIS A 74 -4.89 9.68 -1.92
N LEU A 75 -4.78 8.38 -1.69
CA LEU A 75 -3.54 7.62 -1.79
C LEU A 75 -3.32 7.23 -3.25
N ILE A 76 -2.20 7.67 -3.80
CA ILE A 76 -1.70 7.26 -5.11
C ILE A 76 -0.62 6.21 -4.88
N TYR A 77 -0.78 5.01 -5.43
CA TYR A 77 0.16 3.90 -5.29
C TYR A 77 0.58 3.34 -6.65
N ARG A 78 1.88 3.09 -6.82
CA ARG A 78 2.56 2.69 -8.06
C ARG A 78 3.50 1.50 -7.88
N GLY A 79 3.36 0.76 -6.78
CA GLY A 79 4.29 -0.33 -6.47
C GLY A 79 4.22 -1.48 -7.49
N GLN A 80 5.29 -2.27 -7.53
CA GLN A 80 5.53 -3.31 -8.55
C GLN A 80 4.58 -4.52 -8.47
N TYR A 81 3.78 -4.62 -7.41
CA TYR A 81 3.12 -5.88 -7.05
C TYR A 81 1.61 -5.89 -7.28
N ALA A 82 0.99 -4.95 -8.00
CA ALA A 82 -0.48 -4.93 -8.09
C ALA A 82 -1.11 -5.99 -9.06
N GLU A 83 -0.56 -7.19 -9.24
CA GLU A 83 -1.19 -8.25 -10.07
C GLU A 83 -2.19 -9.12 -9.28
N GLY A 84 -3.50 -8.92 -9.46
CA GLY A 84 -4.55 -9.58 -8.67
C GLY A 84 -4.86 -8.94 -7.31
N GLY A 85 -4.44 -7.69 -7.11
CA GLY A 85 -4.69 -6.90 -5.89
C GLY A 85 -3.82 -7.28 -4.69
N ILE A 86 -3.62 -6.34 -3.77
CA ILE A 86 -2.73 -6.50 -2.61
C ILE A 86 -3.17 -5.66 -1.40
N TRP A 87 -2.90 -6.17 -0.21
CA TRP A 87 -2.95 -5.39 1.01
C TRP A 87 -1.71 -4.50 1.18
N LEU A 88 -1.96 -3.25 1.54
CA LEU A 88 -0.96 -2.29 2.01
C LEU A 88 -1.14 -2.06 3.51
N ALA A 89 -0.03 -1.83 4.21
CA ALA A 89 -0.04 -1.33 5.59
C ALA A 89 0.46 0.10 5.62
N VAL A 90 -0.37 1.01 6.11
CA VAL A 90 -0.04 2.44 6.25
C VAL A 90 0.27 2.71 7.72
N GLU A 91 1.49 3.18 7.99
CA GLU A 91 1.90 3.58 9.33
C GLU A 91 1.87 5.09 9.47
N PHE A 92 1.38 5.55 10.63
CA PHE A 92 1.27 6.95 11.00
C PHE A 92 2.15 7.23 12.21
N ASP A 93 2.67 8.46 12.28
CA ASP A 93 3.22 8.99 13.53
C ASP A 93 2.19 8.88 14.66
N SER A 94 2.71 8.71 15.88
CA SER A 94 1.90 8.49 17.08
C SER A 94 1.18 9.76 17.48
#